data_AF-A0A9W8D605-F1
#
_entry.id   AF-A0A9W8D605-F1
#
_cell.length_a   1.000
_cell.length_b   1.000
_cell.length_c   1.000
_cell.angle_alpha   90.00
_cell.angle_beta   90.00
_cell.angle_gamma   90.00
#
_symmetry.space_group_name_H-M   'P 1'
#
loop_
_entity.id
_entity.type
_entity.pdbx_description
1 polymer ?
#
loop_
_entity_poly.entity_id
_entity_poly.type
_entity_poly.pdbx_seq_one_letter_code
_entity_poly.pdbx_strand_id
1 'polypeptide(L)'
;MTSDSGPHELSFQPKLFANASQKKTVPIAELYKQLKKLSKELNGLEQETVDTQSLDAVTRQLLAPSLLRHKEPGVVAYVSCCIADILRLYAPEAPYSEDEIKAVFNVFIDQLQLLGDTDNQFFALREYLLTSLATVRTPALVAMQADAEDTISRFFTVLFGVVSTGQAHNMQMQILDVLQQLVEEPKTVPQDVIDVILLQFTRRRQQDNAAAHQLASDLATNTADILQKYIYQYFNDVIVSAGQAGTLDDLRAAH
;
A
#
# COMPACT_ATOMS: atom_id res chain seq x y z
N MET A 1 -35.93 21.35 9.92
CA MET A 1 -36.31 20.41 8.85
C MET A 1 -35.21 19.37 8.80
N THR A 2 -35.34 18.32 9.59
CA THR A 2 -34.45 17.16 9.59
C THR A 2 -34.78 16.37 8.33
N SER A 3 -33.96 16.48 7.30
CA SER A 3 -34.02 15.54 6.17
C SER A 3 -33.61 14.18 6.70
N ASP A 4 -34.63 13.39 7.02
CA ASP A 4 -34.59 11.95 7.21
C ASP A 4 -34.17 11.32 5.88
N SER A 5 -32.86 11.28 5.62
CA SER A 5 -32.29 10.47 4.55
C SER A 5 -31.84 9.17 5.20
N GLY A 6 -32.60 8.10 4.96
CA GLY A 6 -32.19 6.74 5.30
C GLY A 6 -30.82 6.39 4.70
N PRO A 7 -30.27 5.21 5.03
CA PRO A 7 -28.91 4.88 4.68
C PRO A 7 -28.67 5.03 3.16
N HIS A 8 -27.54 5.63 2.81
CA HIS A 8 -27.18 5.88 1.41
C HIS A 8 -26.73 4.58 0.75
N GLU A 9 -27.39 4.20 -0.34
CA GLU A 9 -27.11 2.98 -1.10
C GLU A 9 -26.34 3.29 -2.39
N LEU A 10 -25.67 2.27 -2.92
CA LEU A 10 -25.18 2.31 -4.30
C LEU A 10 -26.38 2.35 -5.27
N SER A 11 -26.52 3.46 -5.99
CA SER A 11 -27.62 3.77 -6.91
C SER A 11 -27.66 2.91 -8.17
N PHE A 12 -26.62 2.14 -8.46
CA PHE A 12 -26.59 1.25 -9.61
C PHE A 12 -25.70 0.03 -9.40
N GLN A 13 -26.04 -1.07 -10.07
CA GLN A 13 -25.16 -2.23 -10.17
C GLN A 13 -24.28 -2.13 -11.42
N PRO A 14 -22.95 -2.04 -11.28
CA PRO A 14 -22.06 -1.89 -12.41
C PRO A 14 -22.01 -3.17 -13.24
N LYS A 15 -22.15 -3.03 -14.57
CA LYS A 15 -22.00 -4.16 -15.49
C LYS A 15 -20.53 -4.35 -15.87
N LEU A 16 -19.75 -4.95 -14.97
CA LEU A 16 -18.30 -5.13 -15.15
C LEU A 16 -17.94 -6.33 -16.06
N PHE A 17 -18.82 -7.34 -16.13
CA PHE A 17 -18.55 -8.59 -16.83
C PHE A 17 -19.54 -8.85 -17.98
N ALA A 18 -19.05 -9.57 -18.99
CA ALA A 18 -19.86 -9.99 -20.13
C ALA A 18 -20.91 -11.07 -19.74
N ASN A 19 -20.63 -11.85 -18.70
CA ASN A 19 -21.49 -12.91 -18.19
C ASN A 19 -21.21 -13.20 -16.71
N ALA A 20 -22.02 -14.07 -16.11
CA ALA A 20 -21.95 -14.43 -14.69
C ALA A 20 -20.66 -15.16 -14.28
N SER A 21 -19.87 -15.70 -15.23
CA SER A 21 -18.63 -16.42 -14.90
C SER A 21 -17.48 -15.50 -14.46
N GLN A 22 -17.61 -14.18 -14.68
CA GLN A 22 -16.61 -13.14 -14.39
C GLN A 22 -15.22 -13.37 -15.04
N LYS A 23 -15.09 -14.35 -15.94
CA LYS A 23 -13.84 -14.63 -16.67
C LYS A 23 -13.53 -13.59 -17.74
N LYS A 24 -14.54 -12.86 -18.22
CA LYS A 24 -14.41 -11.86 -19.28
C LYS A 24 -15.13 -10.58 -18.90
N THR A 25 -14.42 -9.47 -18.94
CA THR A 25 -14.96 -8.13 -18.74
C THR A 25 -15.82 -7.69 -19.93
N VAL A 26 -16.65 -6.67 -19.73
CA VAL A 26 -17.30 -5.96 -20.84
C VAL A 26 -16.26 -5.24 -21.71
N PRO A 27 -16.59 -4.82 -22.95
CA PRO A 27 -15.66 -4.06 -23.79
C PRO A 27 -15.05 -2.85 -23.06
N ILE A 28 -13.78 -2.57 -23.34
CA ILE A 28 -12.97 -1.62 -22.55
C ILE A 28 -13.59 -0.23 -22.39
N ALA A 29 -14.21 0.30 -23.45
CA ALA A 29 -14.87 1.61 -23.42
C ALA A 29 -16.04 1.63 -22.42
N GLU A 30 -16.83 0.56 -22.39
CA GLU A 30 -17.93 0.41 -21.43
C GLU A 30 -17.40 0.15 -20.02
N LEU A 31 -16.34 -0.67 -19.90
CA LEU A 31 -15.72 -0.95 -18.60
C LEU A 31 -15.21 0.33 -17.94
N TYR A 32 -14.54 1.20 -18.69
CA TYR A 32 -14.10 2.50 -18.17
C TYR A 32 -15.27 3.37 -17.73
N LYS A 33 -16.37 3.39 -18.48
CA LYS A 33 -17.56 4.15 -18.12
C LYS A 33 -18.16 3.65 -16.79
N GLN A 34 -18.27 2.33 -16.63
CA GLN A 34 -18.79 1.70 -15.42
C GLN A 34 -17.87 1.97 -14.22
N LEU A 35 -16.56 1.78 -14.37
CA LEU A 35 -15.58 1.99 -13.30
C LEU A 35 -15.46 3.45 -12.87
N LYS A 36 -15.48 4.40 -13.81
CA LYS A 36 -15.49 5.84 -13.49
C LYS A 36 -16.73 6.24 -12.71
N LYS A 37 -17.90 5.73 -13.12
CA LYS A 37 -19.15 5.99 -12.41
C LYS A 37 -19.10 5.38 -11.00
N LEU A 38 -18.65 4.13 -10.90
CA LEU A 38 -18.54 3.42 -9.62
C LEU A 38 -17.58 4.12 -8.66
N SER A 39 -16.38 4.47 -9.11
CA SER A 39 -15.38 5.18 -8.28
C SER A 39 -15.93 6.51 -7.77
N LYS A 40 -16.59 7.30 -8.62
CA LYS A 40 -17.20 8.56 -8.19
C LYS A 40 -18.27 8.36 -7.12
N GLU A 41 -19.07 7.31 -7.25
CA GLU A 41 -20.16 7.04 -6.33
C GLU A 41 -19.66 6.52 -4.99
N LEU A 42 -18.75 5.53 -5.00
CA LEU A 42 -18.11 5.01 -3.79
C LEU A 42 -17.36 6.11 -3.01
N ASN A 43 -16.63 6.99 -3.72
CA ASN A 43 -15.96 8.12 -3.09
C ASN A 43 -16.95 9.11 -2.43
N GLY A 44 -18.15 9.27 -3.01
CA GLY A 44 -19.18 10.17 -2.48
C GLY A 44 -20.01 9.59 -1.33
N LEU A 45 -19.88 8.30 -1.02
CA LEU A 45 -20.54 7.67 0.13
C LEU A 45 -19.78 7.96 1.43
N GLU A 46 -20.53 8.15 2.51
CA GLU A 46 -19.99 8.37 3.86
C GLU A 46 -20.09 7.06 4.66
N GLN A 47 -19.06 6.75 5.44
CA GLN A 47 -18.96 5.49 6.19
C GLN A 47 -20.08 5.35 7.23
N GLU A 48 -20.50 6.47 7.83
CA GLU A 48 -21.49 6.52 8.91
C GLU A 48 -22.92 6.30 8.45
N THR A 49 -23.20 6.50 7.15
CA THR A 49 -24.55 6.53 6.61
C THR A 49 -24.78 5.52 5.50
N VAL A 50 -23.73 4.88 4.98
CA VAL A 50 -23.85 3.92 3.88
C VAL A 50 -24.54 2.62 4.32
N ASP A 51 -25.43 2.09 3.47
CA ASP A 51 -25.84 0.69 3.58
C ASP A 51 -24.81 -0.22 2.89
N THR A 52 -23.98 -0.88 3.69
CA THR A 52 -22.93 -1.78 3.19
C THR A 52 -23.49 -3.00 2.46
N GLN A 53 -24.73 -3.43 2.71
CA GLN A 53 -25.33 -4.56 1.97
C GLN A 53 -25.50 -4.23 0.49
N SER A 54 -25.73 -2.96 0.16
CA SER A 54 -25.80 -2.49 -1.23
C SER A 54 -24.47 -2.65 -1.98
N LEU A 55 -23.34 -2.80 -1.25
CA LEU A 55 -22.00 -2.90 -1.80
C LEU A 55 -21.54 -4.35 -2.01
N ASP A 56 -22.16 -5.34 -1.35
CA ASP A 56 -21.69 -6.74 -1.34
C ASP A 56 -21.40 -7.32 -2.73
N ALA A 57 -22.29 -7.04 -3.68
CA ALA A 57 -22.12 -7.51 -5.06
C ALA A 57 -20.86 -6.92 -5.71
N VAL A 58 -20.62 -5.62 -5.56
CA VAL A 58 -19.47 -4.95 -6.18
C VAL A 58 -18.17 -5.29 -5.44
N THR A 59 -18.23 -5.42 -4.11
CA THR A 59 -17.14 -5.87 -3.26
C THR A 59 -16.56 -7.19 -3.74
N ARG A 60 -17.41 -8.18 -4.05
CA ARG A 60 -16.96 -9.48 -4.59
C ARG A 60 -16.52 -9.40 -6.04
N GLN A 61 -17.21 -8.62 -6.87
CA GLN A 61 -16.87 -8.46 -8.29
C GLN A 61 -15.46 -7.87 -8.50
N LEU A 62 -15.06 -6.87 -7.70
CA LEU A 62 -13.78 -6.18 -7.86
C LEU A 62 -12.57 -7.07 -7.56
N LEU A 63 -12.76 -8.16 -6.81
CA LEU A 63 -11.70 -9.15 -6.55
C LEU A 63 -11.47 -10.12 -7.72
N ALA A 64 -12.28 -10.07 -8.77
CA ALA A 64 -12.11 -10.97 -9.91
C ALA A 64 -10.71 -10.81 -10.52
N PRO A 65 -9.95 -11.90 -10.77
CA PRO A 65 -8.62 -11.82 -11.36
C PRO A 65 -8.60 -11.12 -12.73
N SER A 66 -9.70 -11.21 -13.48
CA SER A 66 -9.91 -10.52 -14.75
C SER A 66 -9.95 -8.99 -14.61
N LEU A 67 -10.19 -8.45 -13.42
CA LEU A 67 -10.09 -7.01 -13.10
C LEU A 67 -8.76 -6.67 -12.42
N LEU A 68 -8.39 -7.41 -11.36
CA LEU A 68 -7.16 -7.15 -10.59
C LEU A 68 -5.88 -7.25 -11.42
N ARG A 69 -5.86 -8.13 -12.43
CA ARG A 69 -4.72 -8.35 -13.34
C ARG A 69 -5.09 -8.02 -14.78
N HIS A 70 -5.98 -7.06 -14.97
CA HIS A 70 -6.42 -6.66 -16.30
C HIS A 70 -5.27 -6.07 -17.12
N LYS A 71 -5.20 -6.40 -18.41
CA LYS A 71 -4.12 -5.97 -19.32
C LYS A 71 -4.04 -4.45 -19.54
N GLU A 72 -5.16 -3.75 -19.32
CA GLU A 72 -5.25 -2.30 -19.47
C GLU A 72 -4.92 -1.63 -18.12
N PRO A 73 -3.81 -0.87 -18.01
CA PRO A 73 -3.35 -0.33 -16.73
C PRO A 73 -4.38 0.57 -16.04
N GLY A 74 -5.14 1.35 -16.81
CA GLY A 74 -6.16 2.24 -16.24
C GLY A 74 -7.32 1.48 -15.58
N VAL A 75 -7.63 0.26 -16.05
CA VAL A 75 -8.65 -0.57 -15.40
C VAL A 75 -8.18 -0.96 -14.01
N VAL A 76 -6.92 -1.41 -13.89
CA VAL A 76 -6.34 -1.79 -12.60
C VAL A 76 -6.30 -0.57 -11.67
N ALA A 77 -5.90 0.60 -12.16
CA ALA A 77 -5.89 1.83 -11.35
C ALA A 77 -7.29 2.21 -10.82
N TYR A 78 -8.33 2.16 -11.65
CA TYR A 78 -9.70 2.42 -11.20
C TYR A 78 -10.19 1.37 -10.20
N VAL A 79 -9.93 0.08 -10.48
CA VAL A 79 -10.30 -1.01 -9.58
C VAL A 79 -9.63 -0.82 -8.22
N SER A 80 -8.35 -0.44 -8.19
CA SER A 80 -7.64 -0.17 -6.94
C SER A 80 -8.27 0.98 -6.15
N CYS A 81 -8.66 2.07 -6.82
CA CYS A 81 -9.36 3.18 -6.15
C CYS A 81 -10.71 2.73 -5.56
N CYS A 82 -11.52 1.99 -6.35
CA CYS A 82 -12.79 1.46 -5.86
C CYS A 82 -12.62 0.54 -4.66
N ILE A 83 -11.59 -0.32 -4.66
CA ILE A 83 -11.33 -1.21 -3.52
C ILE A 83 -10.87 -0.41 -2.30
N ALA A 84 -10.03 0.63 -2.48
CA ALA A 84 -9.65 1.51 -1.38
C ALA A 84 -10.87 2.23 -0.76
N ASP A 85 -11.82 2.67 -1.60
CA ASP A 85 -13.09 3.24 -1.11
C ASP A 85 -13.95 2.21 -0.38
N ILE A 86 -14.00 0.96 -0.86
CA ILE A 86 -14.70 -0.11 -0.15
C ILE A 86 -14.08 -0.38 1.22
N LEU A 87 -12.74 -0.47 1.31
CA LEU A 87 -12.07 -0.62 2.60
C LEU A 87 -12.40 0.54 3.56
N ARG A 88 -12.47 1.77 3.05
CA ARG A 88 -12.90 2.94 3.83
C ARG A 88 -14.35 2.82 4.32
N LEU A 89 -15.27 2.43 3.45
CA LEU A 89 -16.70 2.37 3.76
C LEU A 89 -17.05 1.23 4.72
N TYR A 90 -16.31 0.13 4.70
CA TYR A 90 -16.52 -1.01 5.60
C TYR A 90 -15.75 -0.90 6.91
N ALA A 91 -14.83 0.07 7.05
CA ALA A 91 -14.07 0.24 8.28
C ALA A 91 -15.00 0.30 9.51
N PRO A 92 -14.59 -0.25 10.67
CA PRO A 92 -13.28 -0.83 10.97
C PRO A 92 -13.08 -2.27 10.46
N GLU A 93 -14.11 -2.95 9.97
CA GLU A 93 -14.04 -4.37 9.58
C GLU A 93 -14.02 -4.54 8.06
N ALA A 94 -12.87 -4.93 7.51
CA ALA A 94 -12.76 -5.15 6.07
C ALA A 94 -13.66 -6.32 5.59
N PRO A 95 -14.29 -6.22 4.41
CA PRO A 95 -15.22 -7.25 3.90
C PRO A 95 -14.50 -8.44 3.24
N TYR A 96 -13.19 -8.55 3.45
CA TYR A 96 -12.29 -9.44 2.73
C TYR A 96 -11.59 -10.40 3.70
N SER A 97 -11.32 -11.63 3.23
CA SER A 97 -10.49 -12.56 3.99
C SER A 97 -9.02 -12.10 4.03
N GLU A 98 -8.21 -12.70 4.90
CA GLU A 98 -6.78 -12.38 5.01
C GLU A 98 -6.04 -12.55 3.66
N ASP A 99 -6.30 -13.64 2.95
CA ASP A 99 -5.75 -13.91 1.61
C ASP A 99 -6.18 -12.86 0.58
N GLU A 100 -7.45 -12.44 0.63
CA GLU A 100 -8.00 -11.41 -0.26
C GLU A 100 -7.34 -10.05 0.03
N ILE A 101 -7.15 -9.69 1.30
CA ILE A 101 -6.43 -8.48 1.73
C ILE A 101 -5.00 -8.53 1.19
N LYS A 102 -4.25 -9.62 1.41
CA LYS A 102 -2.88 -9.75 0.90
C LYS A 102 -2.81 -9.60 -0.63
N ALA A 103 -3.76 -10.19 -1.37
CA ALA A 103 -3.83 -10.06 -2.82
C ALA A 103 -4.12 -8.60 -3.26
N VAL A 104 -5.07 -7.93 -2.61
CA VAL A 104 -5.41 -6.52 -2.88
C VAL A 104 -4.23 -5.60 -2.61
N PHE A 105 -3.57 -5.73 -1.46
CA PHE A 105 -2.44 -4.89 -1.09
C PHE A 105 -1.25 -5.09 -2.02
N ASN A 106 -1.04 -6.30 -2.55
CA ASN A 106 -0.03 -6.51 -3.59
C ASN A 106 -0.33 -5.75 -4.88
N VAL A 107 -1.60 -5.64 -5.28
CA VAL A 107 -2.02 -4.81 -6.42
C VAL A 107 -1.88 -3.32 -6.10
N PHE A 108 -2.15 -2.90 -4.86
CA PHE A 108 -1.90 -1.52 -4.45
C PHE A 108 -0.42 -1.15 -4.54
N ILE A 109 0.47 -2.02 -4.05
CA ILE A 109 1.93 -1.82 -4.17
C ILE A 109 2.33 -1.70 -5.65
N ASP A 110 1.79 -2.54 -6.54
CA ASP A 110 2.03 -2.44 -7.99
C ASP A 110 1.61 -1.07 -8.54
N GLN A 111 0.46 -0.54 -8.10
CA GLN A 111 0.02 0.79 -8.52
C GLN A 111 0.88 1.90 -7.94
N LEU A 112 1.29 1.82 -6.67
CA LEU A 112 2.13 2.82 -6.03
C LEU A 112 3.53 2.87 -6.66
N GLN A 113 4.07 1.75 -7.12
CA GLN A 113 5.36 1.72 -7.83
C GLN A 113 5.37 2.62 -9.08
N LEU A 114 4.21 2.83 -9.70
CA LEU A 114 4.07 3.65 -10.90
C LEU A 114 3.92 5.15 -10.60
N LEU A 115 3.98 5.58 -9.33
CA LEU A 115 4.02 7.00 -8.95
C LEU A 115 5.36 7.67 -9.28
N GLY A 116 6.40 6.90 -9.64
CA GLY A 116 7.64 7.46 -10.17
C GLY A 116 7.48 8.11 -11.55
N ASP A 117 6.41 7.77 -12.29
CA ASP A 117 6.09 8.33 -13.61
C ASP A 117 4.96 9.38 -13.49
N THR A 118 5.34 10.64 -13.26
CA THR A 118 4.39 11.75 -13.06
C THR A 118 3.62 12.14 -14.31
N ASP A 119 4.15 11.82 -15.50
CA ASP A 119 3.52 12.13 -16.78
C ASP A 119 2.49 11.06 -17.19
N ASN A 120 2.36 10.00 -16.40
CA ASN A 120 1.41 8.93 -16.67
C ASN A 120 -0.04 9.43 -16.60
N GLN A 121 -0.84 9.12 -17.62
CA GLN A 121 -2.25 9.52 -17.67
C GLN A 121 -3.12 9.03 -16.49
N PHE A 122 -2.66 8.03 -15.73
CA PHE A 122 -3.33 7.50 -14.53
C PHE A 122 -2.68 7.93 -13.21
N PHE A 123 -1.71 8.86 -13.24
CA PHE A 123 -1.01 9.35 -12.06
C PHE A 123 -1.97 9.84 -10.97
N ALA A 124 -2.97 10.65 -11.34
CA ALA A 124 -3.97 11.17 -10.40
C ALA A 124 -4.78 10.07 -9.66
N LEU A 125 -5.03 8.92 -10.30
CA LEU A 125 -5.69 7.79 -9.64
C LEU A 125 -4.76 7.11 -8.63
N ARG A 126 -3.47 7.03 -8.91
CA ARG A 126 -2.48 6.44 -8.00
C ARG A 126 -2.17 7.36 -6.82
N GLU A 127 -2.15 8.66 -7.07
CA GLU A 127 -2.04 9.68 -6.03
C GLU A 127 -3.27 9.65 -5.11
N TYR A 128 -4.47 9.49 -5.68
CA TYR A 128 -5.69 9.25 -4.91
C TYR A 128 -5.58 7.98 -4.06
N LEU A 129 -5.12 6.87 -4.64
CA LEU A 129 -4.91 5.63 -3.91
C LEU A 129 -3.97 5.84 -2.72
N LEU A 130 -2.79 6.43 -2.93
CA LEU A 130 -1.84 6.75 -1.85
C LEU A 130 -2.49 7.61 -0.75
N THR A 131 -3.22 8.66 -1.15
CA THR A 131 -3.94 9.54 -0.22
C THR A 131 -4.94 8.77 0.62
N SER A 132 -5.71 7.86 0.00
CA SER A 132 -6.70 7.03 0.68
C SER A 132 -6.04 6.08 1.69
N LEU A 133 -4.96 5.40 1.30
CA LEU A 133 -4.22 4.51 2.19
C LEU A 133 -3.65 5.26 3.40
N ALA A 134 -3.04 6.43 3.18
CA ALA A 134 -2.49 7.26 4.25
C ALA A 134 -3.59 7.74 5.21
N THR A 135 -4.71 8.24 4.67
CA THR A 135 -5.79 8.87 5.46
C THR A 135 -6.61 7.85 6.24
N VAL A 136 -6.99 6.75 5.61
CA VAL A 136 -7.89 5.73 6.20
C VAL A 136 -7.11 4.73 7.06
N ARG A 137 -5.78 4.75 6.98
CA ARG A 137 -4.86 3.82 7.66
C ARG A 137 -5.07 2.34 7.32
N THR A 138 -5.52 2.04 6.10
CA THR A 138 -5.77 0.66 5.67
C THR A 138 -4.53 -0.23 5.56
N PRO A 139 -3.28 0.26 5.34
CA PRO A 139 -2.07 -0.55 5.49
C PRO A 139 -1.93 -1.30 6.81
N ALA A 140 -2.56 -0.82 7.90
CA ALA A 140 -2.63 -1.54 9.16
C ALA A 140 -3.24 -2.96 9.01
N LEU A 141 -4.23 -3.11 8.12
CA LEU A 141 -4.92 -4.38 7.89
C LEU A 141 -3.98 -5.49 7.42
N VAL A 142 -2.99 -5.16 6.57
CA VAL A 142 -2.01 -6.15 6.13
C VAL A 142 -0.91 -6.33 7.17
N ALA A 143 -0.51 -5.28 7.88
CA ALA A 143 0.53 -5.37 8.91
C ALA A 143 0.15 -6.26 10.10
N MET A 144 -1.14 -6.39 10.39
CA MET A 144 -1.65 -7.24 11.48
C MET A 144 -1.70 -8.75 11.13
N GLN A 145 -1.47 -9.13 9.87
CA GLN A 145 -1.53 -10.54 9.43
C GLN A 145 -0.28 -11.32 9.85
N ALA A 146 -0.42 -12.65 10.01
CA ALA A 146 0.67 -13.51 10.49
C ALA A 146 1.82 -13.68 9.48
N ASP A 147 1.55 -13.60 8.17
CA ASP A 147 2.50 -13.81 7.08
C ASP A 147 2.69 -12.54 6.22
N ALA A 148 2.67 -11.38 6.89
CA ALA A 148 2.73 -10.06 6.27
C ALA A 148 4.14 -9.61 5.88
N GLU A 149 5.19 -10.24 6.40
CA GLU A 149 6.58 -9.75 6.35
C GLU A 149 7.04 -9.40 4.93
N ASP A 150 6.79 -10.28 3.97
CA ASP A 150 7.12 -10.04 2.55
C ASP A 150 6.37 -8.83 1.98
N THR A 151 5.09 -8.69 2.31
CA THR A 151 4.25 -7.60 1.79
C THR A 151 4.68 -6.26 2.39
N ILE A 152 4.99 -6.22 3.68
CA ILE A 152 5.51 -5.03 4.37
C ILE A 152 6.86 -4.64 3.75
N SER A 153 7.79 -5.58 3.61
CA SER A 153 9.12 -5.33 3.03
C SER A 153 9.03 -4.80 1.60
N ARG A 154 8.04 -5.28 0.85
CA ARG A 154 7.75 -4.82 -0.51
C ARG A 154 7.19 -3.39 -0.55
N PHE A 155 6.31 -3.01 0.37
CA PHE A 155 5.87 -1.62 0.53
C PHE A 155 7.06 -0.69 0.74
N PHE A 156 7.93 -1.04 1.69
CA PHE A 156 9.14 -0.28 2.00
C PHE A 156 10.03 -0.10 0.77
N THR A 157 10.35 -1.20 0.09
CA THR A 157 11.19 -1.19 -1.11
C THR A 157 10.61 -0.30 -2.21
N VAL A 158 9.31 -0.42 -2.47
CA VAL A 158 8.63 0.35 -3.52
C VAL A 158 8.56 1.83 -3.17
N LEU A 159 8.13 2.18 -1.96
CA LEU A 159 7.92 3.57 -1.57
C LEU A 159 9.24 4.36 -1.46
N PHE A 160 10.30 3.74 -0.95
CA PHE A 160 11.65 4.35 -0.99
C PHE A 160 12.20 4.45 -2.42
N GLY A 161 11.79 3.57 -3.34
CA GLY A 161 12.17 3.65 -4.75
C GLY A 161 11.41 4.74 -5.53
N VAL A 162 10.18 5.03 -5.11
CA VAL A 162 9.29 6.02 -5.75
C VAL A 162 9.60 7.44 -5.29
N VAL A 163 9.90 7.63 -3.99
CA VAL A 163 10.09 8.96 -3.43
C VAL A 163 11.24 9.70 -4.12
N SER A 164 11.01 10.94 -4.53
CA SER A 164 12.04 11.75 -5.18
C SER A 164 11.90 13.23 -4.85
N THR A 165 12.96 14.01 -5.07
CA THR A 165 12.98 15.45 -4.81
C THR A 165 12.09 16.26 -5.75
N GLY A 166 11.68 15.68 -6.89
CA GLY A 166 10.80 16.34 -7.86
C GLY A 166 9.30 16.21 -7.55
N GLN A 167 8.92 15.34 -6.61
CA GLN A 167 7.53 15.15 -6.22
C GLN A 167 7.04 16.25 -5.28
N ALA A 168 5.72 16.44 -5.25
CA ALA A 168 5.08 17.38 -4.35
C ALA A 168 5.26 16.94 -2.88
N HIS A 169 5.47 17.91 -1.99
CA HIS A 169 5.78 17.62 -0.59
C HIS A 169 4.66 16.84 0.14
N ASN A 170 3.40 17.10 -0.21
CA ASN A 170 2.25 16.34 0.30
C ASN A 170 2.36 14.85 -0.02
N MET A 171 2.84 14.48 -1.21
CA MET A 171 3.05 13.08 -1.58
C MET A 171 4.12 12.42 -0.71
N GLN A 172 5.22 13.12 -0.44
CA GLN A 172 6.26 12.61 0.46
C GLN A 172 5.74 12.37 1.88
N MET A 173 4.90 13.28 2.40
CA MET A 173 4.24 13.11 3.71
C MET A 173 3.29 11.91 3.71
N GLN A 174 2.49 11.72 2.66
CA GLN A 174 1.59 10.58 2.57
C GLN A 174 2.35 9.24 2.46
N ILE A 175 3.48 9.23 1.76
CA ILE A 175 4.38 8.06 1.73
C ILE A 175 4.90 7.78 3.16
N LEU A 176 5.33 8.82 3.88
CA LEU A 176 5.80 8.71 5.26
C LEU A 176 4.71 8.12 6.17
N ASP A 177 3.48 8.62 6.07
CA ASP A 177 2.34 8.15 6.87
C ASP A 177 2.05 6.66 6.64
N VAL A 178 2.10 6.21 5.38
CA VAL A 178 1.93 4.78 5.05
C VAL A 178 3.06 3.94 5.64
N LEU A 179 4.32 4.39 5.55
CA LEU A 179 5.46 3.66 6.13
C LEU A 179 5.40 3.61 7.66
N GLN A 180 4.95 4.68 8.33
CA GLN A 180 4.77 4.69 9.78
C GLN A 180 3.77 3.64 10.24
N GLN A 181 2.61 3.56 9.59
CA GLN A 181 1.60 2.53 9.89
C GLN A 181 2.19 1.12 9.78
N LEU A 182 3.03 0.88 8.77
CA LEU A 182 3.67 -0.41 8.56
C LEU A 182 4.79 -0.73 9.57
N VAL A 183 5.20 0.22 10.41
CA VAL A 183 6.12 0.03 11.55
C VAL A 183 5.36 -0.09 12.86
N GLU A 184 4.29 0.69 13.03
CA GLU A 184 3.52 0.82 14.27
C GLU A 184 2.59 -0.37 14.54
N GLU A 185 1.96 -0.89 13.48
CA GLU A 185 0.88 -1.87 13.59
C GLU A 185 1.34 -3.35 13.74
N PRO A 186 2.45 -3.82 13.12
CA PRO A 186 2.87 -5.22 13.28
C PRO A 186 3.49 -5.46 14.66
N LYS A 187 3.38 -6.70 15.17
CA LYS A 187 4.02 -7.09 16.45
C LYS A 187 5.54 -7.00 16.40
N THR A 188 6.12 -7.30 15.25
CA THR A 188 7.55 -7.32 14.99
C THR A 188 7.83 -6.68 13.64
N VAL A 189 8.87 -5.85 13.58
CA VAL A 189 9.33 -5.25 12.32
C VAL A 189 10.22 -6.26 11.60
N PRO A 190 9.94 -6.64 10.34
CA PRO A 190 10.77 -7.57 9.59
C PRO A 190 12.21 -7.07 9.43
N GLN A 191 13.19 -7.98 9.41
CA GLN A 191 14.61 -7.61 9.23
C GLN A 191 14.85 -6.90 7.90
N ASP A 192 14.22 -7.37 6.82
CA ASP A 192 14.32 -6.76 5.49
C ASP A 192 13.86 -5.29 5.48
N VAL A 193 12.87 -4.93 6.30
CA VAL A 193 12.42 -3.54 6.48
C VAL A 193 13.53 -2.69 7.10
N ILE A 194 14.21 -3.21 8.13
CA ILE A 194 15.34 -2.54 8.77
C ILE A 194 16.47 -2.33 7.76
N ASP A 195 16.79 -3.35 6.97
CA ASP A 195 17.83 -3.29 5.94
C ASP A 195 17.50 -2.23 4.87
N VAL A 196 16.24 -2.16 4.42
CA VAL A 196 15.76 -1.15 3.45
C VAL A 196 15.86 0.27 4.03
N ILE A 197 15.55 0.46 5.31
CA ILE A 197 15.68 1.77 5.99
C ILE A 197 17.16 2.16 6.09
N LEU A 198 18.02 1.27 6.61
CA LEU A 198 19.45 1.53 6.83
C LEU A 198 20.19 1.76 5.51
N LEU A 199 19.76 1.11 4.42
CA LEU A 199 20.29 1.34 3.08
C LEU A 199 20.23 2.82 2.68
N GLN A 200 19.20 3.57 3.10
CA GLN A 200 19.04 5.00 2.78
C GLN A 200 20.07 5.89 3.49
N PHE A 201 20.75 5.40 4.52
CA PHE A 201 21.83 6.10 5.23
C PHE A 201 23.21 5.83 4.65
N THR A 202 23.32 4.97 3.63
CA THR A 202 24.60 4.76 2.94
C THR A 202 24.98 5.98 2.12
N ARG A 203 26.28 6.32 2.08
CA ARG A 203 26.79 7.48 1.32
C ARG A 203 26.34 7.49 -0.14
N ARG A 204 26.33 6.31 -0.78
CA ARG A 204 25.89 6.14 -2.16
C ARG A 204 24.42 6.52 -2.32
N ARG A 205 23.53 5.98 -1.47
CA ARG A 205 22.09 6.29 -1.56
C ARG A 205 21.77 7.74 -1.25
N GLN A 206 22.46 8.35 -0.29
CA GLN A 206 22.31 9.79 -0.01
C GLN A 206 22.65 10.68 -1.21
N GLN A 207 23.68 10.29 -1.97
CA GLN A 207 24.05 10.99 -3.21
C GLN A 207 23.05 10.74 -4.33
N ASP A 208 22.54 9.51 -4.45
CA ASP A 208 21.61 9.13 -5.50
C ASP A 208 20.20 9.72 -5.28
N ASN A 209 19.71 9.76 -4.03
CA ASN A 209 18.35 10.19 -3.69
C ASN A 209 18.27 10.79 -2.28
N ALA A 210 18.42 12.12 -2.19
CA ALA A 210 18.30 12.85 -0.93
C ALA A 210 16.89 12.79 -0.31
N ALA A 211 15.83 12.67 -1.12
CA ALA A 211 14.46 12.58 -0.61
C ALA A 211 14.21 11.26 0.14
N ALA A 212 14.73 10.14 -0.37
CA ALA A 212 14.65 8.85 0.32
C ALA A 212 15.40 8.86 1.65
N HIS A 213 16.57 9.52 1.72
CA HIS A 213 17.29 9.69 2.98
C HIS A 213 16.52 10.54 4.00
N GLN A 214 15.93 11.66 3.55
CA GLN A 214 15.10 12.49 4.41
C GLN A 214 13.88 11.72 4.93
N LEU A 215 13.18 11.01 4.04
CA LEU A 215 12.04 10.16 4.39
C LEU A 215 12.41 9.10 5.44
N ALA A 216 13.57 8.45 5.30
CA ALA A 216 14.06 7.46 6.26
C ALA A 216 14.40 8.11 7.62
N SER A 217 14.90 9.35 7.60
CA SER A 217 15.23 10.09 8.82
C SER A 217 13.98 10.52 9.58
N ASP A 218 12.96 11.00 8.86
CA ASP A 218 11.67 11.37 9.43
C ASP A 218 10.94 10.13 9.98
N LEU A 219 10.95 9.02 9.24
CA LEU A 219 10.40 7.74 9.70
C LEU A 219 11.08 7.25 10.98
N ALA A 220 12.41 7.22 11.00
CA ALA A 220 13.19 6.81 12.17
C ALA A 220 12.95 7.70 13.39
N THR A 221 12.76 9.00 13.18
CA THR A 221 12.47 9.95 14.25
C THR A 221 11.06 9.75 14.79
N ASN A 222 10.07 9.58 13.92
CA ASN A 222 8.65 9.50 14.30
C ASN A 222 8.29 8.15 14.94
N THR A 223 9.06 7.08 14.66
CA THR A 223 8.85 5.73 15.20
C THR A 223 10.03 5.25 16.03
N ALA A 224 10.75 6.18 16.66
CA ALA A 224 12.00 5.91 17.38
C ALA A 224 11.82 4.91 18.53
N ASP A 225 10.69 4.98 19.25
CA ASP A 225 10.30 4.07 20.32
C ASP A 225 10.21 2.60 19.86
N ILE A 226 9.91 2.38 18.58
CA ILE A 226 9.85 1.05 17.95
C ILE A 226 11.19 0.69 17.31
N LEU A 227 11.70 1.54 16.41
CA LEU A 227 12.86 1.21 15.56
C LEU A 227 14.17 1.14 16.33
N GLN A 228 14.32 1.88 17.43
CA GLN A 228 15.57 1.95 18.19
C GLN A 228 16.08 0.55 18.61
N LYS A 229 15.19 -0.33 19.10
CA LYS A 229 15.59 -1.69 19.53
C LYS A 229 16.11 -2.54 18.37
N TYR A 230 15.47 -2.45 17.19
CA TYR A 230 15.85 -3.22 16.01
C TYR A 230 17.16 -2.71 15.40
N ILE A 231 17.35 -1.39 15.38
CA ILE A 231 18.60 -0.78 14.91
C ILE A 231 19.77 -1.18 15.82
N TYR A 232 19.58 -1.18 17.15
CA TYR A 232 20.60 -1.68 18.07
C TYR A 232 20.92 -3.15 17.84
N GLN A 233 19.88 -3.98 17.69
CA GLN A 233 20.06 -5.40 17.41
C GLN A 233 20.87 -5.61 16.13
N TYR A 234 20.51 -4.93 15.04
CA TYR A 234 21.23 -4.99 13.77
C TYR A 234 22.73 -4.69 13.94
N PHE A 235 23.09 -3.58 14.59
CA PHE A 235 24.50 -3.23 14.76
C PHE A 235 25.23 -4.18 15.71
N ASN A 236 24.58 -4.67 16.75
CA ASN A 236 25.16 -5.69 17.62
C ASN A 236 25.47 -6.97 16.83
N ASP A 237 24.54 -7.44 15.99
CA ASP A 237 24.70 -8.64 15.17
C ASP A 237 25.82 -8.47 14.14
N VAL A 238 25.91 -7.30 13.51
CA VAL A 238 27.01 -6.96 12.57
C VAL A 238 28.37 -6.96 13.29
N ILE A 239 28.47 -6.34 14.47
CA ILE A 239 29.72 -6.27 15.23
C ILE A 239 30.17 -7.66 15.69
N VAL A 240 29.23 -8.46 16.23
CA VAL A 240 29.51 -9.82 16.67
C VAL A 240 29.96 -10.70 15.50
N SER A 241 29.27 -10.61 14.37
CA SER A 241 29.62 -11.35 13.15
C SER A 241 30.99 -10.98 12.61
N ALA A 242 31.33 -9.69 12.60
CA ALA A 242 32.65 -9.21 12.18
C ALA A 242 33.77 -9.69 13.12
N GLY A 243 33.52 -9.71 14.43
CA GLY A 243 34.48 -10.22 15.42
C GLY A 243 34.75 -11.72 15.28
N GLN A 244 33.72 -12.51 14.94
CA GLN A 244 33.85 -13.94 14.67
C GLN A 244 34.60 -14.22 13.36
N ALA A 245 34.36 -13.41 12.31
CA ALA A 245 35.07 -13.55 11.04
C ALA A 245 36.58 -13.27 11.20
N GLY A 246 36.95 -12.23 11.94
CA GLY A 246 38.36 -11.92 12.24
C GLY A 246 39.06 -13.04 13.02
N THR A 247 38.39 -13.65 14.00
CA THR A 247 38.95 -14.79 14.74
C THR A 247 39.10 -16.06 13.89
N LEU A 248 38.22 -16.29 12.91
CA LEU A 248 38.31 -17.43 12.00
C LEU A 248 39.46 -17.27 10.98
N ASP A 249 39.65 -16.06 10.47
CA ASP A 249 40.74 -15.74 9.54
C ASP A 249 42.10 -15.78 10.27
N ASP A 250 42.18 -15.33 11.52
CA ASP A 250 43.37 -15.45 12.36
C ASP A 250 43.75 -16.92 12.63
N LEU A 251 42.76 -17.78 12.89
CA LEU A 251 42.99 -19.22 13.08
C LEU A 251 43.42 -19.95 11.80
N ARG A 252 42.94 -19.50 10.63
CA ARG A 252 43.35 -20.05 9.32
C ARG A 252 44.74 -19.59 8.91
N ALA A 253 45.16 -18.39 9.30
CA ALA A 253 46.51 -17.90 9.05
C ALA A 253 47.57 -18.54 9.98
N ALA A 254 47.13 -19.13 11.10
CA ALA A 254 47.99 -19.80 12.08
C ALA A 254 48.26 -21.29 11.79
N HIS A 255 47.70 -21.86 10.72
CA HIS A 255 47.89 -23.25 10.26
C HIS A 255 48.53 -23.30 8.87
#